data_AF-Q5AT86-F1
#
_entry.id   AF-Q5AT86-F1
#
_cell.length_a   1.000
_cell.length_b   1.000
_cell.length_c   1.000
_cell.angle_alpha   90.00
_cell.angle_beta   90.00
_cell.angle_gamma   90.00
#
_symmetry.space_group_name_H-M   'P 1'
#
loop_
_entity.id
_entity.type
_entity.pdbx_description
1 polymer ?
#
loop_
_entity_poly.entity_id
_entity_poly.type
_entity_poly.pdbx_seq_one_letter_code
_entity_poly.pdbx_strand_id
1 'polypeptide(L)'
;MAVSCYVVVRIQKARVLVVGPGGIGAMCSYALEQGRKAEVTAVLRSNYDAVMKYGFEIDSVQYGRISGWRPANVAPRDTTIILAQNGLNLEGPVISAFPSNPILSSVVYLRATQYAPGKILHDDPDIQRIDAFANQKFDEGVVENEAKRWITIYNSNNKLETIFDPDVKRARWRKLVYNASYNPVAAILGLDTPRVRMSRHIIDDLIRPIMREIIAAAEACGVSWFPEDLLEIVIRNDPIDTEFKPSMAQDAEKGGFMEIENIVGEPLREGMKRGVDMPTLRTVYGLLKGLQLKAKESRALWVPGFENGHPYKDAEDLVSACTLKEKIEVFCIAARFQCVKSIFLPPPSKTDVRSQRQRLEDICSSSPPAINGNGDFALGNRGNFSQDI
;
A
#
# COMPACT_ATOMS: atom_id res chain seq x y z
N MET A 1 34.54 -59.00 -11.27
CA MET A 1 33.70 -58.21 -10.33
C MET A 1 33.20 -56.98 -11.06
N ALA A 2 31.91 -56.92 -11.40
CA ALA A 2 31.31 -55.71 -11.97
C ALA A 2 31.06 -54.72 -10.83
N VAL A 3 31.75 -53.58 -10.86
CA VAL A 3 31.54 -52.49 -9.90
C VAL A 3 30.28 -51.75 -10.34
N SER A 4 29.15 -51.97 -9.65
CA SER A 4 27.97 -51.12 -9.84
C SER A 4 28.21 -49.78 -9.15
N CYS A 5 28.26 -48.70 -9.93
CA CYS A 5 28.21 -47.33 -9.45
C CYS A 5 26.74 -46.91 -9.30
N TYR A 6 26.31 -46.59 -8.08
CA TYR A 6 24.99 -46.01 -7.84
C TYR A 6 25.14 -44.51 -7.60
N VAL A 7 24.57 -43.71 -8.50
CA VAL A 7 24.41 -42.27 -8.31
C VAL A 7 23.04 -42.04 -7.68
N VAL A 8 23.02 -41.74 -6.37
CA VAL A 8 21.78 -41.39 -5.66
C VAL A 8 21.63 -39.87 -5.69
N VAL A 9 20.79 -39.37 -6.59
CA VAL A 9 20.43 -37.93 -6.66
C VAL A 9 19.09 -37.71 -5.97
N ARG A 10 19.04 -36.82 -4.98
CA ARG A 10 17.78 -36.36 -4.37
C ARG A 10 17.13 -35.33 -5.29
N ILE A 11 16.26 -35.76 -6.21
CA ILE A 11 15.42 -34.84 -6.99
C ILE A 11 14.23 -34.46 -6.13
N GLN A 12 14.34 -33.36 -5.37
CA GLN A 12 13.21 -32.86 -4.59
C GLN A 12 12.25 -32.11 -5.52
N LYS A 13 11.00 -32.58 -5.61
CA LYS A 13 9.96 -31.88 -6.37
C LYS A 13 9.64 -30.54 -5.71
N ALA A 14 9.35 -29.52 -6.52
CA ALA A 14 8.78 -28.25 -6.06
C ALA A 14 7.33 -28.47 -5.58
N ARG A 15 6.96 -27.96 -4.41
CA ARG A 15 5.57 -27.97 -3.94
C ARG A 15 4.95 -26.63 -4.29
N VAL A 16 3.91 -26.64 -5.13
CA VAL A 16 3.30 -25.42 -5.67
C VAL A 16 1.84 -25.35 -5.23
N LEU A 17 1.45 -24.27 -4.56
CA LEU A 17 0.05 -23.98 -4.26
C LEU A 17 -0.54 -23.14 -5.39
N VAL A 18 -1.60 -23.63 -6.02
CA VAL A 18 -2.34 -22.90 -7.06
C VAL A 18 -3.74 -22.60 -6.54
N VAL A 19 -4.03 -21.32 -6.36
CA VAL A 19 -5.33 -20.87 -5.85
C VAL A 19 -6.23 -20.50 -7.03
N GLY A 20 -7.38 -21.18 -7.14
CA GLY A 20 -8.38 -20.94 -8.17
C GLY A 20 -8.00 -21.34 -9.61
N PRO A 21 -7.52 -22.57 -9.88
CA PRO A 21 -7.21 -22.97 -11.26
C PRO A 21 -8.47 -23.14 -12.12
N GLY A 22 -8.82 -22.07 -12.85
CA GLY A 22 -9.64 -22.12 -14.06
C GLY A 22 -8.84 -22.63 -15.25
N GLY A 23 -9.20 -22.28 -16.49
CA GLY A 23 -8.50 -22.80 -17.69
C GLY A 23 -6.98 -22.56 -17.66
N ILE A 24 -6.54 -21.32 -17.43
CA ILE A 24 -5.10 -20.99 -17.37
C ILE A 24 -4.43 -21.70 -16.19
N GLY A 25 -5.00 -21.61 -14.99
CA GLY A 25 -4.41 -22.21 -13.80
C GLY A 25 -4.36 -23.74 -13.87
N ALA A 26 -5.33 -24.39 -14.52
CA ALA A 26 -5.33 -25.83 -14.77
C ALA A 26 -4.20 -26.21 -15.75
N MET A 27 -4.01 -25.45 -16.83
CA MET A 27 -2.89 -25.68 -17.75
C MET A 27 -1.52 -25.44 -17.10
N CYS A 28 -1.37 -24.38 -16.30
CA CYS A 28 -0.13 -24.13 -15.54
C CYS A 28 0.14 -25.27 -14.56
N SER A 29 -0.89 -25.71 -13.83
CA SER A 29 -0.79 -26.83 -12.89
C SER A 29 -0.41 -28.13 -13.59
N TYR A 30 -1.03 -28.41 -14.74
CA TYR A 30 -0.71 -29.57 -15.56
C TYR A 30 0.74 -29.53 -16.04
N ALA A 31 1.17 -28.41 -16.62
CA ALA A 31 2.54 -28.23 -17.11
C ALA A 31 3.59 -28.41 -16.01
N LEU A 32 3.34 -27.89 -14.80
CA LEU A 32 4.19 -28.06 -13.63
C LEU A 32 4.37 -29.54 -13.26
N GLU A 33 3.28 -30.32 -13.28
CA GLU A 33 3.32 -31.72 -12.90
C GLU A 33 3.78 -32.67 -14.01
N GLN A 34 3.58 -32.32 -15.29
CA GLN A 34 4.02 -33.14 -16.42
C GLN A 34 5.52 -33.40 -16.40
N GLY A 35 6.31 -32.39 -16.03
CA GLY A 35 7.75 -32.53 -15.88
C GLY A 35 8.18 -33.42 -14.72
N ARG A 36 7.25 -33.89 -13.87
CA ARG A 36 7.48 -34.63 -12.61
C ARG A 36 8.43 -33.96 -11.64
N LYS A 37 8.66 -32.66 -11.83
CA LYS A 37 9.53 -31.81 -11.01
C LYS A 37 8.73 -30.95 -10.03
N ALA A 38 7.39 -30.99 -10.09
CA ALA A 38 6.53 -30.34 -9.13
C ALA A 38 5.38 -31.25 -8.68
N GLU A 39 4.86 -30.94 -7.49
CA GLU A 39 3.60 -31.42 -6.92
C GLU A 39 2.72 -30.20 -6.67
N VAL A 40 1.52 -30.19 -7.27
CA VAL A 40 0.60 -29.08 -7.18
C VAL A 40 -0.49 -29.39 -6.15
N THR A 41 -0.67 -28.48 -5.19
CA THR A 41 -1.87 -28.40 -4.37
C THR A 41 -2.77 -27.33 -4.97
N ALA A 42 -3.95 -27.72 -5.43
CA ALA A 42 -4.92 -26.81 -6.02
C ALA A 42 -6.06 -26.48 -5.05
N VAL A 43 -6.35 -25.20 -4.86
CA VAL A 43 -7.57 -24.74 -4.17
C VAL A 43 -8.62 -24.45 -5.22
N LEU A 44 -9.56 -25.38 -5.42
CA LEU A 44 -10.61 -25.27 -6.43
C LEU A 44 -11.86 -24.60 -5.85
N ARG A 45 -12.48 -23.74 -6.67
CA ARG A 45 -13.79 -23.14 -6.40
C ARG A 45 -14.92 -23.89 -7.13
N SER A 46 -15.47 -23.29 -8.19
CA SER A 46 -16.54 -23.84 -9.03
C SER A 46 -16.25 -25.21 -9.64
N ASN A 47 -14.97 -25.56 -9.83
CA ASN A 47 -14.58 -26.82 -10.50
C ASN A 47 -14.35 -27.97 -9.52
N TYR A 48 -14.46 -27.76 -8.20
CA TYR A 48 -14.09 -28.78 -7.20
C TYR A 48 -14.83 -30.10 -7.42
N ASP A 49 -16.17 -30.08 -7.46
CA ASP A 49 -16.97 -31.31 -7.54
C ASP A 49 -16.70 -32.07 -8.85
N ALA A 50 -16.61 -31.34 -9.97
CA ALA A 50 -16.31 -31.92 -11.27
C ALA A 50 -14.91 -32.53 -11.34
N VAL A 51 -13.89 -31.84 -10.82
CA VAL A 51 -12.51 -32.31 -10.84
C VAL A 51 -12.31 -33.44 -9.83
N MET A 52 -12.95 -33.40 -8.66
CA MET A 52 -12.89 -34.51 -7.71
C MET A 52 -13.54 -35.77 -8.28
N LYS A 53 -14.68 -35.64 -8.97
CA LYS A 53 -15.41 -36.80 -9.52
C LYS A 53 -14.80 -37.33 -10.81
N TYR A 54 -14.46 -36.45 -11.74
CA TYR A 54 -14.02 -36.83 -13.09
C TYR A 54 -12.55 -36.50 -13.35
N GLY A 55 -12.05 -35.42 -12.76
CA GLY A 55 -10.78 -34.79 -13.14
C GLY A 55 -11.00 -33.70 -14.19
N PHE A 56 -9.96 -32.96 -14.53
CA PHE A 56 -9.97 -32.06 -15.67
C PHE A 56 -9.89 -32.85 -16.97
N GLU A 57 -10.78 -32.51 -17.90
CA GLU A 57 -10.64 -32.82 -19.32
C GLU A 57 -9.94 -31.62 -19.98
N ILE A 58 -8.79 -31.87 -20.60
CA ILE A 58 -7.98 -30.84 -21.23
C ILE A 58 -7.84 -31.19 -22.71
N ASP A 59 -8.23 -30.27 -23.58
CA ASP A 59 -7.90 -30.30 -25.00
C ASP A 59 -6.87 -29.19 -25.27
N SER A 60 -5.60 -29.57 -25.33
CA SER A 60 -4.47 -28.64 -25.40
C SER A 60 -3.74 -28.75 -26.73
N VAL A 61 -3.46 -27.60 -27.35
CA VAL A 61 -2.63 -27.55 -28.55
C VAL A 61 -1.18 -28.01 -28.30
N GLN A 62 -0.66 -27.90 -27.07
CA GLN A 62 0.68 -28.39 -26.71
C GLN A 62 0.71 -29.82 -26.19
N TYR A 63 -0.30 -30.22 -25.40
CA TYR A 63 -0.28 -31.50 -24.67
C TYR A 63 -1.30 -32.53 -25.19
N GLY A 64 -2.03 -32.20 -26.25
CA GLY A 64 -3.09 -33.04 -26.80
C GLY A 64 -4.29 -33.15 -25.86
N ARG A 65 -5.04 -34.25 -26.02
CA ARG A 65 -6.24 -34.53 -25.22
C ARG A 65 -5.88 -35.33 -23.98
N ILE A 66 -6.21 -34.81 -22.81
CA ILE A 66 -5.95 -35.39 -21.51
C ILE A 66 -7.28 -35.55 -20.79
N SER A 67 -7.54 -36.75 -20.29
CA SER A 67 -8.79 -37.06 -19.61
C SER A 67 -8.56 -37.42 -18.15
N GLY A 68 -9.45 -36.91 -17.30
CA GLY A 68 -9.51 -37.17 -15.88
C GLY A 68 -8.27 -36.80 -15.04
N TRP A 69 -7.45 -35.86 -15.50
CA TRP A 69 -6.27 -35.44 -14.74
C TRP A 69 -6.65 -34.63 -13.49
N ARG A 70 -5.93 -34.83 -12.39
CA ARG A 70 -6.07 -34.04 -11.16
C ARG A 70 -4.68 -33.59 -10.70
N PRO A 71 -4.57 -32.37 -10.11
CA PRO A 71 -3.41 -31.99 -9.34
C PRO A 71 -3.12 -33.00 -8.23
N ALA A 72 -1.86 -33.12 -7.79
CA ALA A 72 -1.43 -34.04 -6.75
C ALA A 72 -2.26 -33.92 -5.46
N ASN A 73 -2.66 -32.70 -5.10
CA ASN A 73 -3.59 -32.45 -4.00
C ASN A 73 -4.66 -31.45 -4.42
N VAL A 74 -5.89 -31.64 -3.94
CA VAL A 74 -6.98 -30.68 -4.10
C VAL A 74 -7.51 -30.34 -2.71
N ALA A 75 -7.51 -29.05 -2.36
CA ALA A 75 -8.08 -28.59 -1.10
C ALA A 75 -9.61 -28.74 -1.14
N PRO A 76 -10.25 -29.22 -0.05
CA PRO A 76 -11.69 -29.31 0.06
C PRO A 76 -12.40 -27.98 -0.25
N ARG A 77 -13.57 -28.06 -0.89
CA ARG A 77 -14.35 -26.87 -1.26
C ARG A 77 -14.73 -26.00 -0.05
N ASP A 78 -14.90 -26.62 1.10
CA ASP A 78 -15.27 -26.04 2.40
C ASP A 78 -14.05 -25.60 3.24
N THR A 79 -12.86 -25.50 2.64
CA THR A 79 -11.66 -25.02 3.35
C THR A 79 -11.89 -23.63 3.95
N THR A 80 -11.70 -23.51 5.26
CA THR A 80 -11.70 -22.23 5.99
C THR A 80 -10.45 -21.41 5.65
N ILE A 81 -10.63 -20.13 5.33
CA ILE A 81 -9.56 -19.17 5.02
C ILE A 81 -9.40 -18.22 6.20
N ILE A 82 -8.17 -18.03 6.68
CA ILE A 82 -7.89 -17.18 7.85
C ILE A 82 -7.01 -16.01 7.42
N LEU A 83 -7.47 -14.79 7.68
CA LEU A 83 -6.72 -13.56 7.40
C LEU A 83 -6.15 -13.00 8.70
N ALA A 84 -4.83 -13.12 8.85
CA ALA A 84 -4.06 -12.66 10.01
C ALA A 84 -3.24 -11.39 9.73
N GLN A 85 -3.59 -10.65 8.68
CA GLN A 85 -2.89 -9.44 8.24
C GLN A 85 -3.31 -8.21 9.07
N ASN A 86 -2.44 -7.20 9.09
CA ASN A 86 -2.72 -5.91 9.73
C ASN A 86 -3.66 -5.05 8.88
N GLY A 87 -4.40 -4.17 9.53
CA GLY A 87 -5.19 -3.14 8.86
C GLY A 87 -6.68 -3.46 8.73
N LEU A 88 -7.38 -2.68 7.91
CA LEU A 88 -8.82 -2.81 7.62
C LEU A 88 -9.10 -3.36 6.23
N ASN A 89 -10.35 -3.80 6.05
CA ASN A 89 -10.97 -4.16 4.77
C ASN A 89 -10.19 -5.24 3.99
N LEU A 90 -9.60 -6.19 4.71
CA LEU A 90 -8.84 -7.32 4.15
C LEU A 90 -9.77 -8.38 3.56
N GLU A 91 -10.93 -8.54 4.18
CA GLU A 91 -11.85 -9.65 4.01
C GLU A 91 -12.67 -9.51 2.74
N GLY A 92 -13.08 -8.28 2.36
CA GLY A 92 -13.95 -8.02 1.21
C GLY A 92 -13.45 -8.63 -0.12
N PRO A 93 -12.18 -8.41 -0.52
CA PRO A 93 -11.62 -9.06 -1.70
C PRO A 93 -11.61 -10.59 -1.63
N VAL A 94 -11.36 -11.15 -0.44
CA VAL A 94 -11.30 -12.60 -0.22
C VAL A 94 -12.70 -13.21 -0.22
N ILE A 95 -13.70 -12.57 0.41
CA ILE A 95 -15.11 -12.96 0.36
C ILE A 95 -15.61 -12.96 -1.08
N SER A 96 -15.24 -11.94 -1.86
CA SER A 96 -15.61 -11.84 -3.27
C SER A 96 -14.99 -12.96 -4.12
N ALA A 97 -13.74 -13.34 -3.82
CA ALA A 97 -13.04 -14.42 -4.52
C ALA A 97 -13.50 -15.83 -4.09
N PHE A 98 -13.88 -15.99 -2.82
CA PHE A 98 -14.24 -17.27 -2.18
C PHE A 98 -15.59 -17.19 -1.44
N PRO A 99 -16.70 -16.92 -2.16
CA PRO A 99 -18.01 -16.68 -1.53
C PRO A 99 -18.64 -17.92 -0.89
N SER A 100 -18.02 -19.10 -1.05
CA SER A 100 -18.47 -20.39 -0.51
C SER A 100 -17.49 -20.97 0.52
N ASN A 101 -16.54 -20.16 1.01
CA ASN A 101 -15.57 -20.58 2.01
C ASN A 101 -15.77 -19.77 3.30
N PRO A 102 -15.77 -20.39 4.48
CA PRO A 102 -15.71 -19.66 5.73
C PRO A 102 -14.44 -18.81 5.78
N ILE A 103 -14.57 -17.54 6.13
CA ILE A 103 -13.45 -16.60 6.26
C ILE A 103 -13.36 -16.12 7.71
N LEU A 104 -12.23 -16.38 8.35
CA LEU A 104 -11.92 -15.92 9.69
C LEU A 104 -11.02 -14.70 9.62
N SER A 105 -11.35 -13.69 10.42
CA SER A 105 -10.56 -12.49 10.63
C SER A 105 -9.79 -12.66 11.94
N SER A 106 -8.46 -12.61 11.88
CA SER A 106 -7.58 -12.68 13.05
C SER A 106 -6.87 -11.34 13.26
N VAL A 107 -6.99 -10.80 14.47
CA VAL A 107 -6.20 -9.66 14.95
C VAL A 107 -5.10 -10.22 15.83
N VAL A 108 -3.89 -10.27 15.26
CA VAL A 108 -2.69 -10.82 15.92
C VAL A 108 -1.97 -9.73 16.71
N TYR A 109 -1.68 -9.97 17.98
CA TYR A 109 -0.76 -9.19 18.79
C TYR A 109 0.44 -10.10 19.08
N LEU A 110 1.48 -9.95 18.26
CA LEU A 110 2.68 -10.76 18.28
C LEU A 110 3.83 -9.85 17.88
N ARG A 111 4.93 -9.92 18.63
CA ARG A 111 6.19 -9.30 18.24
C ARG A 111 7.16 -10.39 17.82
N ALA A 112 7.41 -10.42 16.51
CA ALA A 112 8.37 -11.32 15.89
C ALA A 112 9.18 -10.56 14.85
N THR A 113 10.51 -10.55 15.01
CA THR A 113 11.42 -9.88 14.09
C THR A 113 12.40 -10.89 13.50
N GLN A 114 12.44 -10.96 12.17
CA GLN A 114 13.48 -11.70 11.47
C GLN A 114 14.69 -10.80 11.22
N TYR A 115 15.70 -10.89 12.08
CA TYR A 115 16.90 -10.04 12.03
C TYR A 115 18.01 -10.62 11.13
N ALA A 116 17.90 -11.89 10.75
CA ALA A 116 18.72 -12.52 9.70
C ALA A 116 17.93 -13.65 9.01
N PRO A 117 18.31 -14.12 7.81
CA PRO A 117 17.67 -15.25 7.14
C PRO A 117 17.48 -16.46 8.07
N GLY A 118 16.22 -16.82 8.35
CA GLY A 118 15.88 -17.94 9.23
C GLY A 118 16.11 -17.70 10.74
N LYS A 119 16.56 -16.51 11.17
CA LYS A 119 16.73 -16.16 12.58
C LYS A 119 15.64 -15.19 13.03
N ILE A 120 14.80 -15.66 13.95
CA ILE A 120 13.62 -14.94 14.45
C ILE A 120 13.82 -14.67 15.94
N LEU A 121 13.64 -13.42 16.34
CA LEU A 121 13.43 -13.02 17.74
C LEU A 121 11.93 -12.93 17.97
N HIS A 122 11.42 -13.65 18.97
CA HIS A 122 10.04 -13.65 19.42
C HIS A 122 10.06 -13.29 20.90
N ASP A 123 9.61 -12.09 21.22
CA ASP A 123 9.85 -11.47 22.54
C ASP A 123 8.61 -10.80 23.15
N ASP A 124 7.43 -10.97 22.54
CA ASP A 124 6.13 -10.74 23.19
C ASP A 124 5.26 -12.00 23.09
N PRO A 125 4.27 -12.19 23.98
CA PRO A 125 3.29 -13.27 23.85
C PRO A 125 2.57 -13.27 22.49
N ASP A 126 2.25 -14.46 21.97
CA ASP A 126 1.34 -14.63 20.82
C ASP A 126 -0.11 -14.58 21.30
N ILE A 127 -0.75 -13.45 21.08
CA ILE A 127 -2.16 -13.21 21.39
C ILE A 127 -2.92 -13.04 20.07
N GLN A 128 -4.06 -13.72 19.91
CA GLN A 128 -4.95 -13.53 18.77
C GLN A 128 -6.40 -13.36 19.21
N ARG A 129 -7.08 -12.37 18.62
CA ARG A 129 -8.54 -12.21 18.70
C ARG A 129 -9.13 -12.61 17.35
N ILE A 130 -9.98 -13.62 17.34
CA ILE A 130 -10.43 -14.27 16.10
C ILE A 130 -11.94 -14.31 16.06
N ASP A 131 -12.49 -13.98 14.90
CA ASP A 131 -13.92 -14.11 14.63
C ASP A 131 -14.22 -14.37 13.16
N ALA A 132 -15.45 -14.76 12.90
CA ALA A 132 -16.09 -14.62 11.62
C ALA A 132 -16.09 -13.16 11.16
N PHE A 133 -15.75 -12.91 9.90
CA PHE A 133 -16.08 -11.61 9.34
C PHE A 133 -17.58 -11.52 9.02
N ALA A 134 -18.26 -10.50 9.54
CA ALA A 134 -19.67 -10.20 9.25
C ALA A 134 -19.91 -10.05 7.73
N ASN A 135 -21.10 -10.44 7.25
CA ASN A 135 -21.50 -10.48 5.82
C ASN A 135 -21.03 -11.69 5.00
N GLN A 136 -20.73 -12.81 5.64
CA GLN A 136 -20.65 -14.07 4.93
C GLN A 136 -22.05 -14.69 4.76
N LYS A 137 -22.28 -15.36 3.62
CA LYS A 137 -23.48 -16.19 3.39
C LYS A 137 -23.43 -17.49 4.20
N PHE A 138 -23.03 -17.42 5.45
CA PHE A 138 -22.91 -18.54 6.37
C PHE A 138 -23.64 -18.21 7.66
N ASP A 139 -24.33 -19.21 8.21
CA ASP A 139 -24.94 -19.09 9.52
C ASP A 139 -23.86 -18.78 10.57
N GLU A 140 -24.15 -17.86 11.49
CA GLU A 140 -23.20 -17.41 12.52
C GLU A 140 -22.57 -18.58 13.29
N GLY A 141 -23.38 -19.62 13.59
CA GLY A 141 -22.91 -20.82 14.28
C GLY A 141 -21.88 -21.66 13.49
N VAL A 142 -21.90 -21.64 12.15
CA VAL A 142 -20.90 -22.36 11.34
C VAL A 142 -19.53 -21.68 11.48
N VAL A 143 -19.50 -20.36 11.41
CA VAL A 143 -18.23 -19.62 11.41
C VAL A 143 -17.64 -19.53 12.82
N GLU A 144 -18.48 -19.41 13.86
CA GLU A 144 -18.05 -19.53 15.25
C GLU A 144 -17.42 -20.91 15.53
N ASN A 145 -18.03 -21.99 15.04
CA ASN A 145 -17.48 -23.34 15.19
C ASN A 145 -16.12 -23.48 14.50
N GLU A 146 -15.95 -22.90 13.30
CA GLU A 146 -14.66 -22.90 12.60
C GLU A 146 -13.61 -22.04 13.33
N ALA A 147 -14.00 -20.91 13.93
CA ALA A 147 -13.11 -20.12 14.77
C ALA A 147 -12.65 -20.89 16.03
N LYS A 148 -13.59 -21.54 16.73
CA LYS A 148 -13.29 -22.41 17.90
C LYS A 148 -12.41 -23.60 17.52
N ARG A 149 -12.66 -24.21 16.36
CA ARG A 149 -11.84 -25.29 15.81
C ARG A 149 -10.42 -24.80 15.52
N TRP A 150 -10.27 -23.63 14.91
CA TRP A 150 -8.96 -23.03 14.68
C TRP A 150 -8.21 -22.78 15.99
N ILE A 151 -8.87 -22.21 17.01
CA ILE A 151 -8.27 -21.97 18.33
C ILE A 151 -7.74 -23.29 18.93
N THR A 152 -8.51 -24.36 18.83
CA THR A 152 -8.12 -25.69 19.34
C THR A 152 -6.89 -26.25 18.62
N ILE A 153 -6.81 -26.06 17.29
CA ILE A 153 -5.68 -26.52 16.48
C ILE A 153 -4.43 -25.67 16.76
N TYR A 154 -4.57 -24.34 16.69
CA TYR A 154 -3.47 -23.38 16.80
C TYR A 154 -2.86 -23.37 18.21
N ASN A 155 -3.70 -23.43 19.24
CA ASN A 155 -3.28 -23.41 20.65
C ASN A 155 -3.33 -24.79 21.32
N SER A 156 -3.05 -25.87 20.57
CA SER A 156 -3.19 -27.25 21.05
C SER A 156 -2.33 -27.62 22.27
N ASN A 157 -1.29 -26.84 22.58
CA ASN A 157 -0.41 -27.02 23.74
C ASN A 157 -0.62 -25.97 24.85
N ASN A 158 -1.63 -25.11 24.73
CA ASN A 158 -1.99 -24.06 25.68
C ASN A 158 -0.85 -23.06 25.99
N LYS A 159 0.03 -22.78 25.03
CA LYS A 159 1.11 -21.78 25.19
C LYS A 159 0.74 -20.38 24.66
N LEU A 160 -0.34 -20.27 23.90
CA LEU A 160 -0.76 -19.07 23.20
C LEU A 160 -2.03 -18.50 23.85
N GLU A 161 -2.31 -17.22 23.64
CA GLU A 161 -3.57 -16.60 24.07
C GLU A 161 -4.43 -16.33 22.84
N THR A 162 -5.11 -17.37 22.34
CA THR A 162 -5.99 -17.27 21.17
C THR A 162 -7.43 -17.43 21.64
N ILE A 163 -8.25 -16.40 21.44
CA ILE A 163 -9.67 -16.44 21.84
C ILE A 163 -10.60 -16.12 20.68
N PHE A 164 -11.83 -16.62 20.80
CA PHE A 164 -12.95 -16.17 19.99
C PHE A 164 -13.41 -14.82 20.54
N ASP A 165 -13.53 -13.82 19.67
CA ASP A 165 -13.90 -12.45 20.04
C ASP A 165 -15.00 -11.95 19.08
N PRO A 166 -16.29 -11.99 19.48
CA PRO A 166 -17.40 -11.60 18.60
C PRO A 166 -17.39 -10.12 18.21
N ASP A 167 -16.47 -9.32 18.76
CA ASP A 167 -16.20 -7.95 18.34
C ASP A 167 -14.76 -7.77 17.86
N VAL A 168 -14.32 -8.66 16.96
CA VAL A 168 -13.01 -8.54 16.29
C VAL A 168 -12.84 -7.19 15.59
N LYS A 169 -13.95 -6.57 15.18
CA LYS A 169 -13.96 -5.22 14.60
C LYS A 169 -13.42 -4.21 15.60
N ARG A 170 -13.87 -4.24 16.86
CA ARG A 170 -13.30 -3.42 17.93
C ARG A 170 -11.84 -3.72 18.18
N ALA A 171 -11.45 -5.00 18.24
CA ALA A 171 -10.05 -5.37 18.43
C ALA A 171 -9.16 -4.80 17.31
N ARG A 172 -9.64 -4.81 16.07
CA ARG A 172 -8.94 -4.29 14.89
C ARG A 172 -8.78 -2.77 14.94
N TRP A 173 -9.86 -2.03 15.22
CA TRP A 173 -9.80 -0.57 15.40
C TRP A 173 -8.92 -0.16 16.57
N ARG A 174 -8.99 -0.87 17.71
CA ARG A 174 -8.08 -0.65 18.84
C ARG A 174 -6.62 -0.79 18.42
N LYS A 175 -6.29 -1.85 17.67
CA LYS A 175 -4.90 -2.07 17.19
C LYS A 175 -4.45 -0.96 16.23
N LEU A 176 -5.36 -0.41 15.43
CA LEU A 176 -5.07 0.70 14.52
C LEU A 176 -4.72 2.00 15.23
N VAL A 177 -5.16 2.21 16.47
CA VAL A 177 -4.72 3.38 17.27
C VAL A 177 -3.20 3.41 17.36
N TYR A 178 -2.54 2.26 17.52
CA TYR A 178 -1.08 2.14 17.45
C TYR A 178 -0.58 2.06 16.01
N ASN A 179 -1.10 1.12 15.22
CA ASN A 179 -0.55 0.79 13.90
C ASN A 179 -0.67 1.94 12.89
N ALA A 180 -1.70 2.79 12.97
CA ALA A 180 -1.87 3.92 12.06
C ALA A 180 -1.14 5.19 12.57
N SER A 181 -0.63 5.20 13.81
CA SER A 181 0.12 6.31 14.39
C SER A 181 1.62 6.02 14.47
N TYR A 182 2.06 5.18 15.41
CA TYR A 182 3.47 4.87 15.65
C TYR A 182 4.17 4.29 14.43
N ASN A 183 3.62 3.24 13.81
CA ASN A 183 4.27 2.58 12.67
C ASN A 183 4.62 3.55 11.53
N PRO A 184 3.67 4.34 10.98
CA PRO A 184 3.98 5.21 9.85
C PRO A 184 4.82 6.42 10.24
N VAL A 185 4.62 7.01 11.43
CA VAL A 185 5.45 8.15 11.88
C VAL A 185 6.90 7.70 12.09
N ALA A 186 7.12 6.55 12.74
CA ALA A 186 8.43 5.93 12.88
C ALA A 186 9.08 5.63 11.52
N ALA A 187 8.32 5.08 10.57
CA ALA A 187 8.80 4.77 9.23
C ALA A 187 9.20 6.03 8.44
N ILE A 188 8.43 7.11 8.55
CA ILE A 188 8.74 8.38 7.88
C ILE A 188 10.00 9.03 8.46
N LEU A 189 10.14 9.00 9.78
CA LEU A 189 11.24 9.68 10.47
C LEU A 189 12.51 8.82 10.60
N GLY A 190 12.42 7.51 10.32
CA GLY A 190 13.52 6.58 10.54
C GLY A 190 13.88 6.41 12.02
N LEU A 191 12.89 6.49 12.91
CA LEU A 191 13.07 6.40 14.37
C LEU A 191 12.46 5.11 14.93
N ASP A 192 13.02 4.60 16.02
CA ASP A 192 12.39 3.62 16.91
C ASP A 192 11.35 4.29 17.83
N THR A 193 10.47 3.50 18.43
CA THR A 193 9.35 4.02 19.23
C THR A 193 9.76 4.71 20.54
N PRO A 194 10.82 4.31 21.26
CA PRO A 194 11.38 5.13 22.34
C PRO A 194 11.77 6.54 21.88
N ARG A 195 12.51 6.67 20.76
CA ARG A 195 12.93 7.99 20.23
C ARG A 195 11.74 8.84 19.76
N VAL A 196 10.72 8.22 19.18
CA VAL A 196 9.42 8.88 18.90
C VAL A 196 8.82 9.44 20.18
N ARG A 197 8.78 8.64 21.26
CA ARG A 197 8.19 9.01 22.56
C ARG A 197 8.98 10.09 23.31
N MET A 198 10.30 10.19 23.10
CA MET A 198 11.13 11.23 23.71
C MET A 198 10.83 12.64 23.16
N SER A 199 10.23 12.74 21.98
CA SER A 199 9.90 14.03 21.36
C SER A 199 8.47 14.43 21.66
N ARG A 200 8.32 15.50 22.45
CA ARG A 200 7.01 16.10 22.72
C ARG A 200 6.30 16.53 21.43
N HIS A 201 7.02 17.12 20.49
CA HIS A 201 6.45 17.57 19.21
C HIS A 201 5.90 16.39 18.40
N ILE A 202 6.64 15.27 18.34
CA ILE A 202 6.14 14.09 17.61
C ILE A 202 4.90 13.52 18.30
N ILE A 203 4.90 13.43 19.63
CA ILE A 203 3.76 12.92 20.38
C ILE A 203 2.53 13.83 20.24
N ASP A 204 2.67 15.12 20.54
CA ASP A 204 1.56 16.06 20.66
C ASP A 204 1.01 16.49 19.29
N ASP A 205 1.86 16.62 18.27
CA ASP A 205 1.47 17.19 16.97
C ASP A 205 1.21 16.11 15.88
N LEU A 206 1.71 14.88 16.08
CA LEU A 206 1.52 13.78 15.10
C LEU A 206 0.80 12.57 15.70
N ILE A 207 1.36 11.96 16.75
CA ILE A 207 0.83 10.69 17.28
C ILE A 207 -0.55 10.86 17.90
N ARG A 208 -0.73 11.80 18.85
CA ARG A 208 -2.02 12.02 19.51
C ARG A 208 -3.12 12.45 18.54
N PRO A 209 -2.90 13.39 17.61
CA PRO A 209 -3.92 13.75 16.62
C PRO A 209 -4.34 12.55 15.78
N ILE A 210 -3.40 11.75 15.27
CA ILE A 210 -3.72 10.54 14.50
C ILE A 210 -4.53 9.54 15.34
N MET A 211 -4.13 9.30 16.60
CA MET A 211 -4.88 8.41 17.49
C MET A 211 -6.34 8.87 17.66
N ARG A 212 -6.56 10.17 17.86
CA ARG A 212 -7.91 10.76 17.97
C ARG A 212 -8.71 10.62 16.67
N GLU A 213 -8.09 10.87 15.53
CA GLU A 213 -8.72 10.70 14.21
C GLU A 213 -9.16 9.25 13.99
N ILE A 214 -8.31 8.27 14.35
CA ILE A 214 -8.65 6.84 14.26
C ILE A 214 -9.79 6.47 15.20
N ILE A 215 -9.79 6.97 16.43
CA ILE A 215 -10.89 6.73 17.40
C ILE A 215 -12.20 7.32 16.88
N ALA A 216 -12.18 8.56 16.38
CA ALA A 216 -13.36 9.20 15.80
C ALA A 216 -13.88 8.43 14.57
N ALA A 217 -12.98 7.92 13.72
CA ALA A 217 -13.34 7.07 12.59
C ALA A 217 -13.94 5.73 13.03
N ALA A 218 -13.41 5.12 14.10
CA ALA A 218 -13.95 3.89 14.68
C ALA A 218 -15.36 4.12 15.24
N GLU A 219 -15.58 5.20 15.98
CA GLU A 219 -16.88 5.60 16.53
C GLU A 219 -17.91 5.83 15.42
N ALA A 220 -17.54 6.56 14.36
CA ALA A 220 -18.38 6.75 13.19
C ALA A 220 -18.71 5.41 12.49
N CYS A 221 -17.81 4.42 12.57
CA CYS A 221 -18.04 3.06 12.09
C CYS A 221 -18.88 2.19 13.04
N GLY A 222 -19.41 2.74 14.14
CA GLY A 222 -20.22 2.03 15.12
C GLY A 222 -19.39 1.20 16.11
N VAL A 223 -18.09 1.50 16.27
CA VAL A 223 -17.22 0.88 17.28
C VAL A 223 -17.09 1.86 18.44
N SER A 224 -17.79 1.57 19.54
CA SER A 224 -17.79 2.40 20.75
C SER A 224 -17.10 1.68 21.92
N TRP A 225 -16.86 2.41 23.01
CA TRP A 225 -16.28 1.91 24.27
C TRP A 225 -14.77 1.63 24.20
N PHE A 226 -14.00 2.70 23.93
CA PHE A 226 -12.57 2.70 24.23
C PHE A 226 -12.34 3.17 25.67
N PRO A 227 -11.33 2.65 26.39
CA PRO A 227 -10.93 3.20 27.68
C PRO A 227 -10.58 4.69 27.55
N GLU A 228 -10.97 5.50 28.54
CA GLU A 228 -10.68 6.95 28.57
C GLU A 228 -9.16 7.23 28.46
N ASP A 229 -8.35 6.34 29.02
CA ASP A 229 -6.89 6.42 29.03
C ASP A 229 -6.22 5.69 27.85
N LEU A 230 -6.98 5.27 26.82
CA LEU A 230 -6.44 4.48 25.70
C LEU A 230 -5.23 5.14 25.03
N LEU A 231 -5.25 6.46 24.82
CA LEU A 231 -4.10 7.17 24.24
C LEU A 231 -2.84 6.99 25.10
N GLU A 232 -2.96 7.13 26.42
CA GLU A 232 -1.83 6.99 27.32
C GLU A 232 -1.36 5.53 27.39
N ILE A 233 -2.28 4.57 27.38
CA ILE A 233 -1.94 3.14 27.30
C ILE A 233 -1.12 2.88 26.03
N VAL A 234 -1.58 3.37 24.88
CA VAL A 234 -0.91 3.11 23.60
C VAL A 234 0.44 3.84 23.51
N ILE A 235 0.53 5.09 23.95
CA ILE A 235 1.79 5.86 23.95
C ILE A 235 2.84 5.23 24.87
N ARG A 236 2.40 4.57 25.95
CA ARG A 236 3.30 3.98 26.96
C ARG A 236 3.51 2.49 26.78
N ASN A 237 2.95 1.89 25.72
CA ASN A 237 2.95 0.45 25.48
C ASN A 237 4.37 -0.14 25.35
N ASP A 238 5.25 0.59 24.68
CA ASP A 238 6.59 0.10 24.35
C ASP A 238 7.60 0.43 25.48
N PRO A 239 8.62 -0.44 25.67
CA PRO A 239 9.71 -0.18 26.61
C PRO A 239 10.45 1.12 26.24
N ILE A 240 11.01 1.80 27.24
CA ILE A 240 11.71 3.09 27.05
C ILE A 240 13.22 2.94 26.90
N ASP A 241 13.76 1.80 27.30
CA ASP A 241 15.19 1.50 27.43
C ASP A 241 15.72 0.54 26.36
N THR A 242 14.81 0.00 25.53
CA THR A 242 15.13 -0.97 24.49
C THR A 242 14.70 -0.42 23.14
N GLU A 243 15.62 -0.41 22.17
CA GLU A 243 15.30 -0.02 20.80
C GLU A 243 14.23 -0.93 20.21
N PHE A 244 13.09 -0.35 19.82
CA PHE A 244 12.01 -1.06 19.18
C PHE A 244 11.58 -0.34 17.90
N LYS A 245 11.85 -0.96 16.76
CA LYS A 245 11.39 -0.48 15.45
C LYS A 245 10.09 -1.19 15.07
N PRO A 246 8.98 -0.46 14.85
CA PRO A 246 7.74 -1.06 14.39
C PRO A 246 7.88 -1.63 12.97
N SER A 247 7.02 -2.57 12.60
CA SER A 247 7.15 -3.35 11.35
C SER A 247 7.29 -2.49 10.09
N MET A 248 6.45 -1.45 9.95
CA MET A 248 6.51 -0.54 8.79
C MET A 248 7.85 0.21 8.70
N ALA A 249 8.45 0.58 9.85
CA ALA A 249 9.76 1.22 9.88
C ALA A 249 10.87 0.25 9.47
N GLN A 250 10.77 -1.02 9.89
CA GLN A 250 11.68 -2.07 9.43
C GLN A 250 11.57 -2.31 7.91
N ASP A 251 10.34 -2.28 7.36
CA ASP A 251 10.11 -2.39 5.92
C ASP A 251 10.71 -1.20 5.18
N ALA A 252 10.46 0.03 5.65
CA ALA A 252 11.03 1.24 5.07
C ALA A 252 12.57 1.23 5.05
N GLU A 253 13.20 0.84 6.16
CA GLU A 253 14.66 0.73 6.30
C GLU A 253 15.27 -0.27 5.32
N LYS A 254 14.56 -1.37 5.04
CA LYS A 254 14.97 -2.38 4.05
C LYS A 254 14.66 -1.97 2.59
N GLY A 255 14.11 -0.77 2.36
CA GLY A 255 13.57 -0.37 1.06
C GLY A 255 12.46 -1.31 0.56
N GLY A 256 11.74 -1.91 1.52
CA GLY A 256 10.63 -2.83 1.34
C GLY A 256 9.34 -2.13 0.94
N PHE A 257 8.34 -2.93 0.62
CA PHE A 257 6.98 -2.46 0.43
C PHE A 257 6.25 -2.49 1.77
N MET A 258 5.59 -1.40 2.11
CA MET A 258 4.90 -1.20 3.37
C MET A 258 3.40 -1.50 3.23
N GLU A 259 2.76 -1.95 4.31
CA GLU A 259 1.31 -2.19 4.40
C GLU A 259 0.47 -0.88 4.48
N ILE A 260 0.75 0.09 3.61
CA ILE A 260 0.22 1.46 3.69
C ILE A 260 -1.31 1.48 3.49
N GLU A 261 -1.82 0.75 2.51
CA GLU A 261 -3.24 0.81 2.18
C GLU A 261 -4.09 0.28 3.33
N ASN A 262 -3.78 -0.90 3.88
CA ASN A 262 -4.62 -1.49 4.92
C ASN A 262 -4.45 -0.81 6.29
N ILE A 263 -3.25 -0.33 6.63
CA ILE A 263 -2.97 0.28 7.95
C ILE A 263 -3.36 1.76 8.00
N VAL A 264 -3.22 2.50 6.89
CA VAL A 264 -3.40 3.97 6.87
C VAL A 264 -4.49 4.37 5.88
N GLY A 265 -4.46 3.84 4.66
CA GLY A 265 -5.39 4.21 3.59
C GLY A 265 -6.84 3.83 3.87
N GLU A 266 -7.10 2.59 4.29
CA GLU A 266 -8.44 2.08 4.55
C GLU A 266 -9.10 2.77 5.77
N PRO A 267 -8.44 2.95 6.93
CA PRO A 267 -9.02 3.75 8.02
C PRO A 267 -9.33 5.19 7.61
N LEU A 268 -8.42 5.83 6.85
CA LEU A 268 -8.63 7.17 6.31
C LEU A 268 -9.87 7.21 5.40
N ARG A 269 -10.00 6.26 4.46
CA ARG A 269 -11.17 6.16 3.57
C ARG A 269 -12.46 5.93 4.34
N GLU A 270 -12.46 5.02 5.32
CA GLU A 270 -13.65 4.69 6.12
C GLU A 270 -14.12 5.88 6.99
N GLY A 271 -13.20 6.60 7.62
CA GLY A 271 -13.51 7.79 8.42
C GLY A 271 -14.01 8.95 7.55
N MET A 272 -13.28 9.29 6.48
CA MET A 272 -13.69 10.37 5.57
C MET A 272 -15.04 10.11 4.90
N LYS A 273 -15.34 8.86 4.52
CA LYS A 273 -16.64 8.45 3.97
C LYS A 273 -17.80 8.76 4.92
N ARG A 274 -17.54 8.85 6.22
CA ARG A 274 -18.53 9.13 7.28
C ARG A 274 -18.44 10.56 7.81
N GLY A 275 -17.71 11.43 7.13
CA GLY A 275 -17.59 12.84 7.50
C GLY A 275 -16.65 13.10 8.68
N VAL A 276 -15.78 12.15 9.05
CA VAL A 276 -14.74 12.39 10.05
C VAL A 276 -13.56 13.10 9.39
N ASP A 277 -13.19 14.26 9.94
CA ASP A 277 -11.97 14.96 9.55
C ASP A 277 -10.73 14.22 10.05
N MET A 278 -9.85 13.83 9.12
CA MET A 278 -8.61 13.08 9.42
C MET A 278 -7.37 13.73 8.78
N PRO A 279 -7.12 15.04 9.00
CA PRO A 279 -6.08 15.79 8.29
C PRO A 279 -4.65 15.30 8.59
N THR A 280 -4.38 14.86 9.81
CA THR A 280 -3.04 14.41 10.21
C THR A 280 -2.72 13.08 9.55
N LEU A 281 -3.64 12.11 9.62
CA LEU A 281 -3.51 10.82 8.96
C LEU A 281 -3.45 10.98 7.43
N ARG A 282 -4.23 11.90 6.84
CA ARG A 282 -4.15 12.20 5.40
C ARG A 282 -2.77 12.68 4.98
N THR A 283 -2.14 13.52 5.79
CA THR A 283 -0.78 14.02 5.54
C THR A 283 0.23 12.87 5.61
N VAL A 284 0.16 12.06 6.66
CA VAL A 284 1.00 10.87 6.84
C VAL A 284 0.82 9.88 5.67
N TYR A 285 -0.41 9.66 5.22
CA TYR A 285 -0.70 8.81 4.06
C TYR A 285 0.04 9.30 2.81
N GLY A 286 -0.02 10.60 2.50
CA GLY A 286 0.69 11.19 1.37
C GLY A 286 2.21 10.99 1.44
N LEU A 287 2.82 11.20 2.61
CA LEU A 287 4.24 10.99 2.83
C LEU A 287 4.65 9.52 2.62
N LEU A 288 3.87 8.57 3.15
CA LEU A 288 4.10 7.14 2.95
C LEU A 288 3.99 6.74 1.48
N LYS A 289 3.03 7.28 0.71
CA LYS A 289 2.93 7.02 -0.73
C LYS A 289 4.20 7.49 -1.45
N GLY A 290 4.80 8.61 -1.04
CA GLY A 290 6.09 9.09 -1.52
C GLY A 290 7.24 8.14 -1.18
N LEU A 291 7.33 7.65 0.05
CA LEU A 291 8.35 6.65 0.44
C LEU A 291 8.21 5.33 -0.34
N GLN A 292 6.96 4.88 -0.52
CA GLN A 292 6.65 3.70 -1.31
C GLN A 292 7.01 3.87 -2.80
N LEU A 293 6.86 5.09 -3.34
CA LEU A 293 7.29 5.42 -4.69
C LEU A 293 8.81 5.29 -4.83
N LYS A 294 9.59 5.84 -3.88
CA LYS A 294 11.04 5.67 -3.84
C LYS A 294 11.45 4.19 -3.79
N ALA A 295 10.73 3.37 -3.01
CA ALA A 295 10.99 1.93 -2.95
C ALA A 295 10.64 1.19 -4.25
N LYS A 296 9.63 1.65 -5.00
CA LYS A 296 9.32 1.10 -6.34
C LYS A 296 10.37 1.52 -7.37
N GLU A 297 10.81 2.77 -7.32
CA GLU A 297 11.84 3.31 -8.22
C GLU A 297 13.17 2.55 -8.07
N SER A 298 13.65 2.36 -6.83
CA SER A 298 14.90 1.62 -6.57
C SER A 298 14.89 0.16 -7.02
N ARG A 299 13.69 -0.39 -7.31
CA ARG A 299 13.47 -1.76 -7.80
C ARG A 299 13.06 -1.82 -9.27
N ALA A 300 13.12 -0.69 -9.99
CA ALA A 300 12.67 -0.56 -11.38
C ALA A 300 11.19 -0.98 -11.60
N LEU A 301 10.35 -0.87 -10.56
CA LEU A 301 8.90 -1.12 -10.61
C LEU A 301 8.10 0.16 -10.87
N TRP A 302 8.79 1.29 -10.90
CA TRP A 302 8.27 2.58 -11.35
C TRP A 302 9.42 3.35 -12.00
N VAL A 303 9.13 4.07 -13.08
CA VAL A 303 10.10 4.89 -13.81
C VAL A 303 9.62 6.34 -13.76
N PRO A 304 10.48 7.30 -13.37
CA PRO A 304 10.12 8.71 -13.37
C PRO A 304 9.64 9.19 -14.74
N GLY A 305 8.44 9.76 -14.76
CA GLY A 305 7.84 10.31 -15.96
C GLY A 305 6.39 10.70 -15.73
N PHE A 306 5.92 11.72 -16.42
CA PHE A 306 4.51 12.09 -16.38
C PHE A 306 3.71 11.21 -17.34
N GLU A 307 2.69 10.53 -16.82
CA GLU A 307 1.67 9.86 -17.62
C GLU A 307 0.94 10.87 -18.52
N ASN A 308 0.41 10.41 -19.65
CA ASN A 308 -0.37 11.26 -20.55
C ASN A 308 -1.66 11.71 -19.84
N GLY A 309 -1.96 13.02 -19.88
CA GLY A 309 -3.11 13.60 -19.18
C GLY A 309 -2.91 13.77 -17.67
N HIS A 310 -1.66 13.67 -17.17
CA HIS A 310 -1.39 13.92 -15.76
C HIS A 310 -1.65 15.41 -15.42
N PRO A 311 -2.49 15.72 -14.42
CA PRO A 311 -3.01 17.08 -14.18
C PRO A 311 -1.93 18.11 -13.78
N TYR A 312 -0.73 17.64 -13.44
CA TYR A 312 0.41 18.49 -13.08
C TYR A 312 1.53 18.50 -14.14
N LYS A 313 1.32 17.88 -15.31
CA LYS A 313 2.31 17.86 -16.41
C LYS A 313 2.24 19.14 -17.24
N ASP A 314 1.03 19.60 -17.55
CA ASP A 314 0.81 20.66 -18.53
C ASP A 314 0.24 21.92 -17.85
N ALA A 315 1.10 22.92 -17.62
CA ALA A 315 0.67 24.32 -17.44
C ALA A 315 0.63 25.09 -18.79
N GLU A 316 1.21 24.52 -19.85
CA GLU A 316 1.34 25.16 -21.17
C GLU A 316 0.07 24.99 -22.05
N ASP A 317 -0.85 24.08 -21.72
CA ASP A 317 -2.12 23.90 -22.44
C ASP A 317 -3.29 24.75 -21.94
N LEU A 318 -3.12 25.52 -20.85
CA LEU A 318 -4.13 26.49 -20.40
C LEU A 318 -4.04 27.85 -21.14
N VAL A 319 -2.99 28.09 -21.92
CA VAL A 319 -2.79 29.36 -22.66
C VAL A 319 -3.23 29.25 -24.13
N SER A 320 -3.38 28.04 -24.66
CA SER A 320 -3.72 27.81 -26.08
C SER A 320 -5.21 27.70 -26.39
N ALA A 321 -6.08 27.56 -25.37
CA ALA A 321 -7.53 27.44 -25.54
C ALA A 321 -8.35 28.70 -25.18
N CYS A 322 -7.71 29.79 -24.72
CA CYS A 322 -8.40 31.06 -24.49
C CYS A 322 -8.39 31.90 -25.77
N THR A 323 -9.52 31.89 -26.48
CA THR A 323 -9.79 32.88 -27.52
C THR A 323 -9.64 34.28 -26.93
N LEU A 324 -9.17 35.23 -27.77
CA LEU A 324 -8.74 36.60 -27.43
C LEU A 324 -9.67 37.41 -26.52
N LYS A 325 -10.92 36.95 -26.31
CA LYS A 325 -11.93 37.60 -25.48
C LYS A 325 -11.71 37.42 -23.97
N GLU A 326 -11.13 36.30 -23.53
CA GLU A 326 -10.94 36.01 -22.08
C GLU A 326 -9.61 36.54 -21.53
N LYS A 327 -8.64 36.85 -22.40
CA LYS A 327 -7.38 37.48 -22.00
C LYS A 327 -7.57 38.90 -21.42
N ILE A 328 -8.68 39.56 -21.74
CA ILE A 328 -9.01 40.88 -21.19
C ILE A 328 -9.52 40.76 -19.74
N GLU A 329 -10.32 39.75 -19.40
CA GLU A 329 -10.83 39.57 -18.03
C GLU A 329 -9.76 39.11 -17.05
N VAL A 330 -8.87 38.19 -17.45
CA VAL A 330 -7.76 37.73 -16.60
C VAL A 330 -6.75 38.86 -16.35
N PHE A 331 -6.51 39.74 -17.33
CA PHE A 331 -5.67 40.92 -17.14
C PHE A 331 -6.34 41.96 -16.23
N CYS A 332 -7.67 42.11 -16.28
CA CYS A 332 -8.42 42.98 -15.35
C CYS A 332 -8.45 42.46 -13.91
N ILE A 333 -8.38 41.15 -13.70
CA ILE A 333 -8.29 40.54 -12.36
C ILE A 333 -6.86 40.66 -11.80
N ALA A 334 -5.83 40.47 -12.64
CA ALA A 334 -4.43 40.67 -12.24
C ALA A 334 -4.09 42.14 -11.95
N ALA A 335 -4.69 43.10 -12.66
CA ALA A 335 -4.49 44.53 -12.42
C ALA A 335 -5.18 45.06 -11.14
N ARG A 336 -6.07 44.28 -10.51
CA ARG A 336 -6.71 44.65 -9.22
C ARG A 336 -5.82 44.44 -7.99
N PHE A 337 -4.65 43.82 -8.13
CA PHE A 337 -3.71 43.62 -7.02
C PHE A 337 -2.51 44.60 -6.98
N GLN A 338 -2.43 45.56 -7.91
CA GLN A 338 -1.35 46.56 -7.95
C GLN A 338 -1.80 48.03 -7.84
N CYS A 339 -3.01 48.30 -7.37
CA CYS A 339 -3.46 49.67 -7.09
C CYS A 339 -4.11 49.81 -5.71
N VAL A 340 -3.34 49.55 -4.66
CA VAL A 340 -3.52 50.18 -3.34
C VAL A 340 -2.34 51.11 -3.11
N LYS A 341 -2.28 52.19 -3.90
CA LYS A 341 -1.52 53.43 -3.65
C LYS A 341 -1.82 54.44 -4.77
N SER A 342 -2.92 55.18 -4.63
CA SER A 342 -2.95 56.63 -4.84
C SER A 342 -4.40 57.11 -4.80
N ILE A 343 -4.68 57.81 -3.71
CA ILE A 343 -5.79 58.74 -3.54
C ILE A 343 -5.43 60.02 -4.33
N PHE A 344 -6.41 60.56 -5.07
CA PHE A 344 -6.43 61.82 -5.86
C PHE A 344 -5.61 61.90 -7.16
N LEU A 345 -6.31 62.03 -8.31
CA LEU A 345 -6.23 63.09 -9.35
C LEU A 345 -6.98 62.66 -10.67
N PRO A 346 -7.48 63.60 -11.51
CA PRO A 346 -8.34 63.30 -12.68
C PRO A 346 -7.52 62.92 -13.93
N PRO A 347 -8.13 62.35 -15.00
CA PRO A 347 -7.39 61.68 -16.08
C PRO A 347 -6.78 62.66 -17.11
N PRO A 348 -5.62 62.34 -17.74
CA PRO A 348 -5.09 63.12 -18.85
C PRO A 348 -5.63 62.67 -20.23
N SER A 349 -5.51 63.57 -21.21
CA SER A 349 -6.25 63.64 -22.47
C SER A 349 -5.76 62.74 -23.62
N LYS A 350 -6.64 62.56 -24.62
CA LYS A 350 -6.48 61.84 -25.89
C LYS A 350 -5.35 62.38 -26.78
N THR A 351 -4.09 61.99 -26.56
CA THR A 351 -3.03 62.30 -27.55
C THR A 351 -1.89 61.29 -27.71
N ASP A 352 -1.84 60.18 -26.97
CA ASP A 352 -0.63 59.33 -26.93
C ASP A 352 -0.75 57.92 -27.55
N VAL A 353 -1.70 57.72 -28.48
CA VAL A 353 -1.96 56.41 -29.13
C VAL A 353 -1.28 56.28 -30.51
N ARG A 354 -0.74 57.37 -31.07
CA ARG A 354 -0.11 57.37 -32.42
C ARG A 354 1.38 57.05 -32.43
N SER A 355 2.09 57.18 -31.30
CA SER A 355 3.55 57.01 -31.23
C SER A 355 4.01 55.55 -31.08
N GLN A 356 3.15 54.65 -30.58
CA GLN A 356 3.51 53.25 -30.36
C GLN A 356 3.28 52.33 -31.57
N ARG A 357 2.40 52.71 -32.51
CA ARG A 357 2.11 51.89 -33.70
C ARG A 357 3.24 51.90 -34.73
N GLN A 358 3.95 53.02 -34.85
CA GLN A 358 5.09 53.17 -35.78
C GLN A 358 6.31 52.33 -35.36
N ARG A 359 6.51 52.08 -34.05
CA ARG A 359 7.66 51.33 -33.53
C ARG A 359 7.55 49.81 -33.70
N LEU A 360 6.37 49.28 -33.96
CA LEU A 360 6.12 47.84 -34.12
C LEU A 360 6.25 47.37 -35.57
N GLU A 361 6.07 48.26 -36.54
CA GLU A 361 6.20 47.94 -37.97
C GLU A 361 7.69 47.83 -38.40
N ASP A 362 8.59 48.59 -37.76
CA ASP A 362 10.03 48.56 -38.05
C ASP A 362 10.75 47.29 -37.52
N ILE A 363 10.15 46.56 -36.57
CA ILE A 363 10.73 45.35 -35.97
C ILE A 363 10.43 44.10 -36.83
N CYS A 364 9.39 44.12 -37.65
CA CYS A 364 8.96 42.96 -38.44
C CYS A 364 9.65 42.81 -39.81
N SER A 365 10.50 43.76 -40.23
CA SER A 365 11.09 43.81 -41.57
C SER A 365 12.54 43.32 -41.71
N SER A 366 13.18 42.78 -40.66
CA SER A 366 14.55 42.24 -40.77
C SER A 366 14.57 40.71 -40.74
N SER A 367 14.78 40.08 -41.90
CA SER A 367 15.09 38.64 -42.00
C SER A 367 16.56 38.36 -41.62
N PRO A 368 16.90 37.21 -41.01
CA PRO A 368 18.26 36.92 -40.55
C PRO A 368 19.15 36.38 -41.70
N PRO A 369 20.47 36.66 -41.71
CA PRO A 369 21.40 36.06 -42.66
C PRO A 369 21.82 34.64 -42.22
N ALA A 370 22.24 33.86 -43.20
CA ALA A 370 22.56 32.44 -43.10
C ALA A 370 24.09 32.17 -43.05
N ILE A 371 24.47 31.11 -42.32
CA ILE A 371 25.49 30.09 -42.63
C ILE A 371 27.00 30.28 -42.22
N ASN A 372 27.48 29.21 -41.54
CA ASN A 372 28.81 28.54 -41.46
C ASN A 372 30.04 29.09 -40.69
N GLY A 373 30.60 28.21 -39.84
CA GLY A 373 31.97 27.68 -40.05
C GLY A 373 33.03 27.87 -38.94
N ASN A 374 33.39 26.74 -38.29
CA ASN A 374 34.71 26.35 -37.72
C ASN A 374 35.31 26.98 -36.43
N GLY A 375 35.83 26.07 -35.59
CA GLY A 375 36.90 26.25 -34.57
C GLY A 375 36.38 26.50 -33.15
N ASP A 376 36.87 25.92 -32.05
CA ASP A 376 37.93 24.94 -31.81
C ASP A 376 37.77 24.44 -30.35
N PHE A 377 38.26 23.24 -30.06
CA PHE A 377 38.33 22.63 -28.72
C PHE A 377 39.31 23.36 -27.79
N ALA A 378 38.95 23.57 -26.51
CA ALA A 378 39.92 23.64 -25.41
C ALA A 378 39.32 23.31 -24.05
N LEU A 379 39.90 22.29 -23.41
CA LEU A 379 39.77 21.89 -22.00
C LEU A 379 40.43 22.92 -21.08
N GLY A 380 39.85 23.16 -19.89
CA GLY A 380 40.44 24.05 -18.88
C GLY A 380 39.87 23.86 -17.46
N ASN A 381 40.51 22.94 -16.73
CA ASN A 381 40.68 22.78 -15.28
C ASN A 381 40.00 23.72 -14.23
N ARG A 382 39.50 23.04 -13.18
CA ARG A 382 39.67 23.25 -11.72
C ARG A 382 39.30 24.59 -11.06
N GLY A 383 38.46 24.48 -10.04
CA GLY A 383 38.37 25.42 -8.91
C GLY A 383 37.57 24.84 -7.75
N ASN A 384 38.29 24.35 -6.72
CA ASN A 384 37.76 23.94 -5.41
C ASN A 384 37.00 25.08 -4.73
N PHE A 385 35.92 24.76 -4.00
CA PHE A 385 35.52 25.50 -2.81
C PHE A 385 35.22 24.52 -1.68
N SER A 386 36.09 24.56 -0.66
CA SER A 386 35.91 23.98 0.66
C SER A 386 35.31 25.01 1.61
N GLN A 387 34.39 24.52 2.45
CA GLN A 387 34.24 24.71 3.91
C GLN A 387 34.28 26.11 4.56
N ASP A 388 33.34 26.24 5.51
CA ASP A 388 33.35 26.92 6.82
C ASP A 388 31.93 27.52 7.02
N ILE A 389 31.08 27.19 8.01
CA ILE A 389 31.20 26.77 9.42
C ILE A 389 29.99 25.89 9.78
#